data_AF-A0A7J7JUI9-F1
#
_entry.id   AF-A0A7J7JUI9-F1
#
_cell.length_a   1.000
_cell.length_b   1.000
_cell.length_c   1.000
_cell.angle_alpha   90.00
_cell.angle_beta   90.00
_cell.angle_gamma   90.00
#
_symmetry.space_group_name_H-M   'P 1'
#
loop_
_entity.id
_entity.type
_entity.pdbx_description
1 polymer ?
#
loop_
_entity_poly.entity_id
_entity_poly.type
_entity_poly.pdbx_seq_one_letter_code
_entity_poly.pdbx_strand_id
1 'polypeptide(L)'
;MPAMPINRAELTEEEAQLLANSDSKCLEDQEWFKGCRVYYTLPFLRLTTFNNVVLICDIIATGVLWIIGGSGHDRYLSVTNYTLTASVFDLFIISACKWLIIFLFSYESERKALNNLVRKITPDRRLLLPALITALAVAIFTIVKGSLVLESHSKGTILPPTYYASVIASVPLAVIELLMVMVLFIRHPAIANRAEKHIVNQDNVELDSEGNPIKTGATLRRLMTLAKPELPLIGVGCFCLMLTSGAGIIAPYFFGQVVDAAQTSMAALNRTIIILFLIYCVYGVAGFFRAWVFELAGQRLVARIRVQLFTFITQQDIEFFDVTRTGELTNRLSSDTQVIQSAITVSLLLYYSNVLTGNYMKRMRKDFQDKLADAGTVAEECISSMRTVRAFNGEKKVVSDYQNEIMKSYAVAKKIAFLTGLFNGWLSISAFGAICLAMWYGGKLVFEGHLSVGILTSFLVYTVQIAAFLAVISTLYGEFMQAVGASERMFTIFDMEPKMVADKENCVEPSNFSPLIEFENVFFTYPSRLDYQVLKVVVIDKGVIAEQGTHDELIHFNGVYKRLVLKQLEAGGGLEKPLDESD
;
A
#
# COMPACT_ATOMS: atom_id res chain seq x y z
N MET A 1 12.75 6.86 -23.08
CA MET A 1 14.08 6.76 -22.43
C MET A 1 14.05 5.57 -21.50
N PRO A 2 14.88 4.54 -21.72
CA PRO A 2 14.95 3.40 -20.81
C PRO A 2 15.51 3.87 -19.47
N ALA A 3 14.88 3.46 -18.37
CA ALA A 3 15.30 3.79 -17.02
C ALA A 3 16.74 3.27 -16.78
N MET A 4 17.67 4.15 -16.43
CA MET A 4 19.01 3.75 -15.97
C MET A 4 18.86 2.85 -14.73
N PRO A 5 19.53 1.69 -14.64
CA PRO A 5 19.40 0.79 -13.50
C PRO A 5 20.32 1.27 -12.38
N ILE A 6 19.80 2.12 -11.49
CA ILE A 6 20.58 2.78 -10.42
C ILE A 6 20.26 2.20 -9.02
N ASN A 7 19.38 1.21 -8.93
CA ASN A 7 18.92 0.63 -7.65
C ASN A 7 19.67 -0.64 -7.23
N ARG A 8 20.85 -0.93 -7.77
CA ARG A 8 21.58 -2.18 -7.49
C ARG A 8 23.01 -1.90 -7.06
N ALA A 9 23.39 -2.41 -5.89
CA ALA A 9 24.80 -2.64 -5.56
C ALA A 9 25.07 -4.13 -5.75
N GLU A 10 25.80 -4.46 -6.81
CA GLU A 10 26.29 -5.81 -7.04
C GLU A 10 27.51 -6.06 -6.15
N LEU A 11 27.49 -7.18 -5.44
CA LEU A 11 28.63 -7.65 -4.66
C LEU A 11 29.65 -8.28 -5.59
N THR A 12 30.94 -7.98 -5.40
CA THR A 12 32.00 -8.81 -5.96
C THR A 12 32.02 -10.17 -5.25
N GLU A 13 32.56 -11.21 -5.89
CA GLU A 13 32.64 -12.56 -5.29
C GLU A 13 33.30 -12.56 -3.90
N GLU A 14 34.33 -11.73 -3.69
CA GLU A 14 35.01 -11.56 -2.40
C GLU A 14 34.13 -10.87 -1.34
N GLU A 15 33.36 -9.84 -1.70
CA GLU A 15 32.46 -9.14 -0.78
C GLU A 15 31.24 -10.01 -0.41
N ALA A 16 30.76 -10.85 -1.33
CA ALA A 16 29.70 -11.83 -1.07
C ALA A 16 30.13 -12.89 -0.06
N GLN A 17 31.38 -13.40 -0.16
CA GLN A 17 31.97 -14.37 0.78
C GLN A 17 32.18 -13.77 2.19
N LEU A 18 32.58 -12.50 2.30
CA LEU A 18 32.75 -11.82 3.58
C LEU A 18 31.43 -11.58 4.33
N LEU A 19 30.35 -11.24 3.61
CA LEU A 19 29.03 -11.03 4.20
C LEU A 19 28.36 -12.34 4.62
N ALA A 20 28.50 -13.40 3.82
CA ALA A 20 27.97 -14.73 4.12
C ALA A 20 28.51 -15.30 5.44
N ASN A 21 29.80 -15.07 5.72
CA ASN A 21 30.44 -15.43 6.99
C ASN A 21 29.85 -14.73 8.24
N SER A 22 29.10 -13.63 8.07
CA SER A 22 28.68 -12.77 9.18
C SER A 22 27.19 -12.84 9.53
N ASP A 23 26.32 -13.13 8.57
CA ASP A 23 24.86 -13.12 8.78
C ASP A 23 24.23 -14.52 8.81
N SER A 24 24.92 -15.58 8.37
CA SER A 24 24.43 -16.96 8.51
C SER A 24 25.47 -17.99 8.06
N LYS A 25 26.07 -18.69 9.03
CA LYS A 25 26.84 -19.93 8.79
C LYS A 25 26.08 -21.02 8.01
N CYS A 26 24.77 -20.88 7.78
CA CYS A 26 23.93 -21.90 7.14
C CYS A 26 23.82 -21.81 5.61
N LEU A 27 24.11 -20.67 4.97
CA LEU A 27 23.84 -20.50 3.53
C LEU A 27 25.00 -20.98 2.62
N GLU A 28 26.25 -20.90 3.08
CA GLU A 28 27.43 -21.35 2.30
C GLU A 28 27.54 -22.87 2.18
N ASP A 29 26.97 -23.62 3.13
CA ASP A 29 27.01 -25.09 3.13
C ASP A 29 26.01 -25.72 2.14
N GLN A 30 25.14 -24.92 1.53
CA GLN A 30 24.13 -25.42 0.60
C GLN A 30 24.59 -25.32 -0.86
N GLU A 31 24.59 -26.45 -1.57
CA GLU A 31 25.11 -26.56 -2.94
C GLU A 31 24.45 -25.60 -3.94
N TRP A 32 23.16 -25.28 -3.75
CA TRP A 32 22.41 -24.40 -4.65
C TRP A 32 22.88 -22.94 -4.62
N PHE A 33 23.55 -22.50 -3.55
CA PHE A 33 24.02 -21.11 -3.43
C PHE A 33 25.28 -20.85 -4.28
N LYS A 34 26.00 -21.91 -4.68
CA LYS A 34 27.21 -21.79 -5.51
C LYS A 34 26.87 -21.25 -6.90
N GLY A 35 27.46 -20.10 -7.26
CA GLY A 35 27.26 -19.46 -8.56
C GLY A 35 26.05 -18.50 -8.61
N CYS A 36 25.36 -18.27 -7.50
CA CYS A 36 24.32 -17.24 -7.39
C CYS A 36 24.94 -15.83 -7.25
N ARG A 37 24.32 -14.83 -7.88
CA ARG A 37 24.66 -13.41 -7.72
C ARG A 37 23.79 -12.80 -6.62
N VAL A 38 24.41 -12.07 -5.70
CA VAL A 38 23.69 -11.35 -4.64
C VAL A 38 23.78 -9.85 -4.92
N TYR A 39 22.64 -9.17 -4.95
CA TYR A 39 22.60 -7.72 -5.00
C TYR A 39 21.59 -7.16 -3.99
N TYR A 40 21.88 -5.96 -3.48
CA TYR A 40 20.95 -5.22 -2.65
C TYR A 40 20.19 -4.21 -3.50
N THR A 41 18.88 -4.12 -3.29
CA THR A 41 18.06 -3.04 -3.83
C THR A 41 17.41 -2.22 -2.73
N LEU A 42 17.07 -0.97 -3.06
CA LEU A 42 16.27 -0.12 -2.20
C LEU A 42 14.81 -0.20 -2.66
N PRO A 43 13.84 -0.25 -1.73
CA PRO A 43 12.42 -0.33 -2.07
C PRO A 43 11.97 0.83 -2.96
N PHE A 44 11.06 0.54 -3.90
CA PHE A 44 10.57 1.51 -4.89
C PHE A 44 9.81 2.68 -4.24
N LEU A 45 8.93 2.39 -3.28
CA LEU A 45 8.21 3.39 -2.50
C LEU A 45 9.04 3.78 -1.27
N ARG A 46 9.83 4.85 -1.41
CA ARG A 46 10.68 5.37 -0.33
C ARG A 46 10.54 6.87 -0.11
N LEU A 47 10.91 7.35 1.08
CA LEU A 47 10.70 8.74 1.50
C LEU A 47 11.31 9.76 0.52
N THR A 48 12.44 9.43 -0.10
CA THR A 48 13.11 10.24 -1.12
C THR A 48 12.34 10.31 -2.43
N THR A 49 11.79 9.19 -2.93
CA THR A 49 10.92 9.19 -4.12
C THR A 49 9.69 10.05 -3.91
N PHE A 50 9.11 10.03 -2.71
CA PHE A 50 7.99 10.89 -2.35
C PHE A 50 8.39 12.37 -2.26
N ASN A 51 9.52 12.68 -1.61
CA ASN A 51 10.07 14.04 -1.56
C ASN A 51 10.29 14.60 -2.98
N ASN A 52 10.78 13.77 -3.90
CA ASN A 52 10.97 14.15 -5.30
C ASN A 52 9.64 14.46 -6.00
N VAL A 53 8.57 13.68 -5.75
CA VAL A 53 7.23 13.97 -6.30
C VAL A 53 6.71 15.31 -5.79
N VAL A 54 6.85 15.59 -4.49
CA VAL A 54 6.41 16.86 -3.89
C VAL A 54 7.17 18.04 -4.49
N LEU A 55 8.49 17.94 -4.64
CA LEU A 55 9.31 18.98 -5.27
C LEU A 55 8.95 19.21 -6.74
N ILE A 56 8.62 18.15 -7.48
CA ILE A 56 8.12 18.29 -8.86
C ILE A 56 6.77 19.00 -8.88
N CYS A 57 5.86 18.65 -7.95
CA CYS A 57 4.58 19.33 -7.81
C CYS A 57 4.77 20.82 -7.44
N ASP A 58 5.75 21.17 -6.62
CA ASP A 58 6.10 22.56 -6.29
C ASP A 58 6.55 23.34 -7.53
N ILE A 59 7.45 22.77 -8.34
CA ILE A 59 7.90 23.39 -9.61
C ILE A 59 6.72 23.58 -10.57
N ILE A 60 5.86 22.57 -10.71
CA ILE A 60 4.68 22.66 -11.58
C ILE A 60 3.73 23.73 -11.05
N ALA A 61 3.44 23.76 -9.75
CA ALA A 61 2.52 24.72 -9.15
C ALA A 61 3.03 26.16 -9.32
N THR A 62 4.28 26.41 -8.94
CA THR A 62 4.93 27.74 -9.06
C THR A 62 5.10 28.15 -10.52
N GLY A 63 5.47 27.23 -11.40
CA GLY A 63 5.59 27.47 -12.84
C GLY A 63 4.26 27.78 -13.51
N VAL A 64 3.21 27.02 -13.21
CA VAL A 64 1.86 27.25 -13.75
C VAL A 64 1.31 28.59 -13.26
N LEU A 65 1.45 28.91 -11.97
CA LEU A 65 1.00 30.19 -11.42
C LEU A 65 1.76 31.39 -12.01
N TRP A 66 3.05 31.21 -12.31
CA TRP A 66 3.84 32.23 -12.99
C TRP A 66 3.43 32.39 -14.47
N ILE A 67 3.22 31.30 -15.21
CA ILE A 67 2.83 31.32 -16.63
C ILE A 67 1.44 31.93 -16.82
N ILE A 68 0.48 31.57 -15.96
CA ILE A 68 -0.90 32.05 -16.00
C ILE A 68 -0.99 33.51 -15.50
N GLY A 69 -0.01 33.96 -14.74
CA GLY A 69 -0.04 35.28 -14.11
C GLY A 69 0.32 36.44 -15.04
N GLY A 70 -0.49 37.50 -14.97
CA GLY A 70 -0.26 38.78 -15.65
C GLY A 70 -0.49 38.77 -17.16
N SER A 71 -0.46 39.96 -17.76
CA SER A 71 -0.42 40.11 -19.22
C SER A 71 0.94 39.64 -19.77
N GLY A 72 1.05 39.40 -21.09
CA GLY A 72 2.34 39.12 -21.72
C GLY A 72 3.40 40.19 -21.43
N HIS A 73 2.97 41.43 -21.22
CA HIS A 73 3.81 42.57 -20.86
C HIS A 73 4.34 42.48 -19.41
N ASP A 74 3.50 42.11 -18.45
CA ASP A 74 3.90 41.99 -17.04
C ASP A 74 4.90 40.85 -16.82
N ARG A 75 4.76 39.75 -17.58
CA ARG A 75 5.73 38.64 -17.57
C ARG A 75 7.08 39.10 -18.11
N TYR A 76 7.09 39.82 -19.22
CA TYR A 76 8.32 40.39 -19.77
C TYR A 76 8.98 41.35 -18.79
N LEU A 77 8.21 42.27 -18.18
CA LEU A 77 8.71 43.22 -17.20
C LEU A 77 9.26 42.55 -15.93
N SER A 78 8.63 41.45 -15.49
CA SER A 78 9.09 40.67 -14.33
C SER A 78 10.47 40.02 -14.53
N VAL A 79 10.85 39.77 -15.79
CA VAL A 79 12.13 39.18 -16.18
C VAL A 79 13.16 40.27 -16.49
N THR A 80 12.78 41.35 -17.18
CA THR A 80 13.73 42.40 -17.59
C THR A 80 14.03 43.43 -16.52
N ASN A 81 13.05 43.80 -15.69
CA ASN A 81 13.20 44.76 -14.59
C ASN A 81 13.05 44.04 -13.24
N TYR A 82 13.97 43.12 -12.96
CA TYR A 82 13.94 42.33 -11.73
C TYR A 82 14.14 43.21 -10.49
N THR A 83 13.13 43.23 -9.62
CA THR A 83 13.25 43.73 -8.24
C THR A 83 12.69 42.69 -7.29
N LEU A 84 13.33 42.53 -6.13
CA LEU A 84 13.00 41.50 -5.14
C LEU A 84 11.58 41.67 -4.56
N THR A 85 11.03 42.88 -4.65
CA THR A 85 9.71 43.25 -4.15
C THR A 85 8.59 43.17 -5.19
N ALA A 86 8.90 43.29 -6.49
CA ALA A 86 7.90 43.34 -7.56
C ALA A 86 7.99 42.19 -8.58
N SER A 87 8.95 41.27 -8.46
CA SER A 87 9.04 40.08 -9.30
C SER A 87 8.84 38.79 -8.52
N VAL A 88 8.18 37.81 -9.16
CA VAL A 88 7.95 36.47 -8.60
C VAL A 88 8.72 35.37 -9.35
N PHE A 89 9.48 35.76 -10.37
CA PHE A 89 10.24 34.86 -11.24
C PHE A 89 11.31 34.04 -10.49
N ASP A 90 11.96 34.65 -9.49
CA ASP A 90 12.90 34.01 -8.59
C ASP A 90 12.28 32.89 -7.73
N LEU A 91 10.97 32.91 -7.41
CA LEU A 91 10.35 31.77 -6.73
C LEU A 91 10.34 30.52 -7.62
N PHE A 92 10.07 30.69 -8.91
CA PHE A 92 10.12 29.59 -9.87
C PHE A 92 11.56 29.09 -10.04
N ILE A 93 12.54 29.98 -10.22
CA ILE A 93 13.95 29.57 -10.33
C ILE A 93 14.41 28.85 -9.06
N ILE A 94 14.09 29.39 -7.89
CA ILE A 94 14.48 28.79 -6.60
C ILE A 94 13.84 27.42 -6.43
N SER A 95 12.57 27.22 -6.84
CA SER A 95 11.93 25.91 -6.80
C SER A 95 12.69 24.87 -7.66
N ALA A 96 13.13 25.26 -8.86
CA ALA A 96 13.88 24.40 -9.78
C ALA A 96 15.31 24.11 -9.27
N CYS A 97 16.04 25.14 -8.82
CA CYS A 97 17.38 25.00 -8.26
C CYS A 97 17.37 24.16 -6.98
N LYS A 98 16.40 24.39 -6.09
CA LYS A 98 16.18 23.61 -4.87
C LYS A 98 15.94 22.14 -5.20
N TRP A 99 15.05 21.83 -6.14
CA TRP A 99 14.80 20.46 -6.57
C TRP A 99 16.09 19.78 -7.02
N LEU A 100 16.88 20.44 -7.87
CA LEU A 100 18.14 19.89 -8.37
C LEU A 100 19.13 19.59 -7.22
N ILE A 101 19.31 20.51 -6.28
CA ILE A 101 20.21 20.34 -5.14
C ILE A 101 19.73 19.21 -4.22
N ILE A 102 18.46 19.27 -3.78
CA ILE A 102 17.89 18.27 -2.88
C ILE A 102 17.89 16.90 -3.54
N PHE A 103 17.55 16.81 -4.83
CA PHE A 103 17.59 15.58 -5.61
C PHE A 103 19.00 14.99 -5.65
N LEU A 104 20.02 15.77 -6.04
CA LEU A 104 21.39 15.29 -6.17
C LEU A 104 21.97 14.80 -4.83
N PHE A 105 21.79 15.55 -3.74
CA PHE A 105 22.28 15.15 -2.42
C PHE A 105 21.51 13.96 -1.85
N SER A 106 20.19 13.93 -2.03
CA SER A 106 19.39 12.77 -1.62
C SER A 106 19.80 11.53 -2.41
N TYR A 107 20.01 11.68 -3.73
CA TYR A 107 20.46 10.61 -4.62
C TYR A 107 21.84 10.06 -4.23
N GLU A 108 22.83 10.94 -4.04
CA GLU A 108 24.17 10.52 -3.66
C GLU A 108 24.20 9.90 -2.27
N SER A 109 23.31 10.35 -1.36
CA SER A 109 23.18 9.76 -0.02
C SER A 109 22.68 8.33 -0.07
N GLU A 110 21.71 8.04 -0.94
CA GLU A 110 21.20 6.69 -1.13
C GLU A 110 22.21 5.77 -1.80
N ARG A 111 22.91 6.27 -2.82
CA ARG A 111 23.95 5.53 -3.51
C ARG A 111 25.07 5.11 -2.54
N LYS A 112 25.55 6.05 -1.72
CA LYS A 112 26.56 5.76 -0.69
C LYS A 112 26.02 4.88 0.43
N ALA A 113 24.78 5.07 0.87
CA ALA A 113 24.16 4.22 1.88
C ALA A 113 24.05 2.76 1.41
N LEU A 114 23.72 2.52 0.14
CA LEU A 114 23.67 1.18 -0.45
C LEU A 114 25.05 0.54 -0.53
N ASN A 115 26.07 1.29 -0.97
CA ASN A 115 27.46 0.80 -1.02
C ASN A 115 28.04 0.55 0.39
N ASN A 116 27.69 1.39 1.37
CA ASN A 116 28.15 1.23 2.75
C ASN A 116 27.44 0.09 3.48
N LEU A 117 26.24 -0.30 3.02
CA LEU A 117 25.52 -1.47 3.51
C LEU A 117 26.34 -2.74 3.33
N VAL A 118 26.88 -2.91 2.13
CA VAL A 118 27.77 -4.03 1.76
C VAL A 118 28.98 -4.09 2.69
N ARG A 119 29.50 -2.93 3.10
CA ARG A 119 30.71 -2.81 3.93
C ARG A 119 30.44 -2.73 5.45
N LYS A 120 29.17 -2.85 5.89
CA LYS A 120 28.72 -2.66 7.29
C LYS A 120 29.22 -1.34 7.93
N ILE A 121 29.41 -0.29 7.13
CA ILE A 121 29.82 1.04 7.60
C ILE A 121 28.57 1.85 7.95
N THR A 122 28.55 2.50 9.12
CA THR A 122 27.43 3.37 9.52
C THR A 122 27.25 4.50 8.49
N PRO A 123 26.04 4.72 7.97
CA PRO A 123 25.84 5.69 6.90
C PRO A 123 26.03 7.13 7.41
N ASP A 124 26.97 7.85 6.78
CA ASP A 124 27.33 9.22 7.14
C ASP A 124 26.17 10.21 6.87
N ARG A 125 25.64 10.80 7.96
CA ARG A 125 24.58 11.82 7.87
C ARG A 125 25.05 13.14 7.25
N ARG A 126 26.38 13.37 7.18
CA ARG A 126 26.98 14.62 6.68
C ARG A 126 26.61 14.92 5.23
N LEU A 127 26.32 13.89 4.44
CA LEU A 127 25.97 14.06 3.02
C LEU A 127 24.58 14.69 2.80
N LEU A 128 23.67 14.58 3.78
CA LEU A 128 22.36 15.23 3.75
C LEU A 128 22.37 16.64 4.34
N LEU A 129 23.46 17.06 4.97
CA LEU A 129 23.59 18.38 5.59
C LEU A 129 23.36 19.52 4.56
N PRO A 130 23.91 19.47 3.33
CA PRO A 130 23.66 20.50 2.31
C PRO A 130 22.18 20.55 1.87
N ALA A 131 21.49 19.42 1.78
CA ALA A 131 20.06 19.37 1.48
C ALA A 131 19.23 20.03 2.60
N LEU A 132 19.57 19.77 3.87
CA LEU A 132 18.91 20.38 5.02
C LEU A 132 19.15 21.90 5.09
N ILE A 133 20.39 22.34 4.85
CA ILE A 133 20.75 23.76 4.80
C ILE A 133 20.00 24.47 3.67
N THR A 134 19.93 23.83 2.49
CA THR A 134 19.20 24.38 1.32
C THR A 134 17.70 24.50 1.63
N ALA A 135 17.09 23.47 2.21
CA ALA A 135 15.67 23.50 2.59
C ALA A 135 15.39 24.60 3.63
N LEU A 136 16.27 24.76 4.64
CA LEU A 136 16.16 25.81 5.64
C LEU A 136 16.32 27.21 5.02
N ALA A 137 17.31 27.39 4.14
CA ALA A 137 17.55 28.66 3.46
C ALA A 137 16.37 29.07 2.57
N VAL A 138 15.77 28.11 1.84
CA VAL A 138 14.60 28.39 1.00
C VAL A 138 13.36 28.68 1.85
N ALA A 139 13.16 27.97 2.97
CA ALA A 139 12.07 28.29 3.90
C ALA A 139 12.21 29.71 4.46
N ILE A 140 13.42 30.12 4.87
CA ILE A 140 13.67 31.50 5.32
C ILE A 140 13.44 32.48 4.18
N PHE A 141 13.95 32.21 2.98
CA PHE A 141 13.80 33.09 1.82
C PHE A 141 12.34 33.31 1.44
N THR A 142 11.53 32.24 1.36
CA THR A 142 10.11 32.32 0.99
C THR A 142 9.31 33.11 2.02
N ILE A 143 9.61 32.97 3.32
CA ILE A 143 9.00 33.76 4.39
C ILE A 143 9.39 35.24 4.27
N VAL A 144 10.69 35.53 4.13
CA VAL A 144 11.19 36.91 4.00
C VAL A 144 10.62 37.59 2.76
N LYS A 145 10.62 36.88 1.63
CA LYS A 145 10.06 37.38 0.38
C LYS A 145 8.55 37.61 0.49
N GLY A 146 7.82 36.70 1.13
CA GLY A 146 6.41 36.88 1.40
C GLY A 146 6.14 38.19 2.15
N SER A 147 6.91 38.46 3.19
CA SER A 147 6.84 39.71 3.96
C SER A 147 7.18 40.94 3.11
N LEU A 148 8.22 40.89 2.28
CA LEU A 148 8.64 42.00 1.42
C LEU A 148 7.60 42.32 0.33
N VAL A 149 6.99 41.31 -0.28
CA VAL A 149 5.93 41.49 -1.28
C VAL A 149 4.68 42.11 -0.64
N LEU A 150 4.34 41.72 0.60
CA LEU A 150 3.25 42.33 1.36
C LEU A 150 3.55 43.79 1.74
N GLU A 151 4.77 44.10 2.15
CA GLU A 151 5.19 45.47 2.44
C GLU A 151 5.17 46.36 1.17
N SER A 152 5.59 45.81 0.03
CA SER A 152 5.55 46.51 -1.27
C SER A 152 4.11 46.79 -1.73
N HIS A 153 3.17 45.88 -1.42
CA HIS A 153 1.75 46.11 -1.65
C HIS A 153 1.23 47.31 -0.86
N SER A 154 1.62 47.42 0.41
CA SER A 154 1.30 48.57 1.27
C SER A 154 1.87 49.90 0.72
N LYS A 155 3.01 49.86 0.03
CA LYS A 155 3.66 51.02 -0.63
C LYS A 155 3.11 51.36 -2.03
N GLY A 156 2.07 50.64 -2.51
CA GLY A 156 1.34 50.98 -3.73
C GLY A 156 1.73 50.19 -4.99
N THR A 157 2.61 49.20 -4.92
CA THR A 157 2.85 48.28 -6.05
C THR A 157 1.79 47.17 -6.08
N ILE A 158 1.00 47.11 -7.15
CA ILE A 158 -0.08 46.14 -7.31
C ILE A 158 0.40 45.05 -8.26
N LEU A 159 0.65 43.84 -7.74
CA LEU A 159 0.92 42.67 -8.57
C LEU A 159 -0.40 41.99 -8.99
N PRO A 160 -0.39 41.21 -10.09
CA PRO A 160 -1.49 40.30 -10.41
C PRO A 160 -1.85 39.34 -9.25
N PRO A 161 -3.15 39.02 -9.04
CA PRO A 161 -3.59 38.11 -7.97
C PRO A 161 -2.91 36.74 -7.97
N THR A 162 -2.58 36.22 -9.16
CA THR A 162 -1.85 34.95 -9.37
C THR A 162 -0.44 34.98 -8.76
N TYR A 163 0.22 36.12 -8.77
CA TYR A 163 1.55 36.29 -8.19
C TYR A 163 1.49 36.28 -6.67
N TYR A 164 0.47 36.92 -6.06
CA TYR A 164 0.22 36.77 -4.63
C TYR A 164 -0.10 35.32 -4.25
N ALA A 165 -0.90 34.61 -5.07
CA ALA A 165 -1.18 33.19 -4.85
C ALA A 165 0.10 32.32 -4.89
N SER A 166 1.04 32.62 -5.79
CA SER A 166 2.32 31.88 -5.86
C SER A 166 3.22 32.12 -4.64
N VAL A 167 3.25 33.34 -4.12
CA VAL A 167 3.98 33.67 -2.88
C VAL A 167 3.35 32.94 -1.70
N ILE A 168 2.02 33.01 -1.56
CA ILE A 168 1.27 32.34 -0.48
C ILE A 168 1.44 30.83 -0.55
N ALA A 169 1.42 30.22 -1.74
CA ALA A 169 1.61 28.78 -1.91
C ALA A 169 3.04 28.33 -1.58
N SER A 170 4.06 29.15 -1.92
CA SER A 170 5.46 28.78 -1.73
C SER A 170 5.89 28.60 -0.26
N VAL A 171 5.27 29.33 0.67
CA VAL A 171 5.58 29.27 2.10
C VAL A 171 5.23 27.91 2.73
N PRO A 172 3.97 27.42 2.68
CA PRO A 172 3.62 26.11 3.23
C PRO A 172 4.36 24.97 2.52
N LEU A 173 4.57 25.06 1.20
CA LEU A 173 5.37 24.09 0.44
C LEU A 173 6.81 24.02 0.97
N ALA A 174 7.47 25.16 1.17
CA ALA A 174 8.82 25.19 1.74
C ALA A 174 8.90 24.65 3.19
N VAL A 175 7.88 24.90 4.01
CA VAL A 175 7.80 24.34 5.37
C VAL A 175 7.62 22.83 5.35
N ILE A 176 6.72 22.32 4.49
CA ILE A 176 6.49 20.89 4.31
C ILE A 176 7.78 20.18 3.86
N GLU A 177 8.50 20.77 2.92
CA GLU A 177 9.78 20.24 2.45
C GLU A 177 10.86 20.24 3.52
N LEU A 178 10.98 21.32 4.31
CA LEU A 178 11.91 21.38 5.44
C LEU A 178 11.64 20.24 6.41
N LEU A 179 10.37 19.98 6.73
CA LEU A 179 9.98 18.85 7.57
C LEU A 179 10.32 17.50 6.92
N MET A 180 10.11 17.32 5.62
CA MET A 180 10.46 16.07 4.92
C MET A 180 11.97 15.81 4.92
N VAL A 181 12.78 16.83 4.62
CA VAL A 181 14.24 16.72 4.63
C VAL A 181 14.77 16.50 6.06
N MET A 182 14.14 17.11 7.07
CA MET A 182 14.45 16.86 8.47
C MET A 182 14.17 15.40 8.86
N VAL A 183 13.03 14.85 8.44
CA VAL A 183 12.71 13.43 8.68
C VAL A 183 13.68 12.50 7.96
N LEU A 184 14.06 12.81 6.71
CA LEU A 184 15.10 12.10 5.97
C LEU A 184 16.43 12.11 6.72
N PHE A 185 16.84 13.27 7.25
CA PHE A 185 18.07 13.42 8.01
C PHE A 185 18.08 12.60 9.31
N ILE A 186 16.96 12.58 10.05
CA ILE A 186 16.82 11.80 11.29
C ILE A 186 16.82 10.29 10.99
N ARG A 187 16.15 9.87 9.91
CA ARG A 187 15.95 8.47 9.56
C ARG A 187 16.98 7.89 8.58
N HIS A 188 17.93 8.68 8.11
CA HIS A 188 19.01 8.23 7.24
C HIS A 188 19.68 6.91 7.67
N PRO A 189 20.06 6.69 8.95
CA PRO A 189 20.67 5.43 9.35
C PRO A 189 19.74 4.21 9.28
N ALA A 190 18.42 4.41 9.23
CA ALA A 190 17.46 3.34 9.09
C ALA A 190 17.20 2.96 7.62
N ILE A 191 17.75 3.70 6.64
CA ILE A 191 17.63 3.38 5.21
C ILE A 191 18.41 2.11 4.89
N ALA A 192 19.60 1.97 5.48
CA ALA A 192 20.43 0.78 5.41
C ALA A 192 19.63 -0.49 5.79
N ASN A 193 18.98 -0.47 6.95
CA ASN A 193 18.25 -1.64 7.48
C ASN A 193 16.97 -2.01 6.68
N ARG A 194 16.67 -1.30 5.60
CA ARG A 194 15.51 -1.56 4.73
C ARG A 194 15.91 -1.93 3.30
N ALA A 195 17.20 -2.10 3.02
CA ALA A 195 17.63 -2.66 1.75
C ALA A 195 17.15 -4.11 1.64
N GLU A 196 16.54 -4.44 0.51
CA GLU A 196 16.07 -5.79 0.20
C GLU A 196 17.24 -6.56 -0.43
N LYS A 197 17.51 -7.76 0.12
CA LYS A 197 18.54 -8.67 -0.38
C LYS A 197 17.90 -9.54 -1.46
N HIS A 198 18.44 -9.53 -2.67
CA HIS A 198 18.04 -10.43 -3.75
C HIS A 198 19.18 -11.40 -4.03
N ILE A 199 18.85 -12.69 -4.11
CA ILE A 199 19.74 -13.76 -4.53
C ILE A 199 19.24 -14.18 -5.91
N VAL A 200 20.10 -14.24 -6.92
CA VAL A 200 19.71 -14.56 -8.30
C VAL A 200 20.56 -15.70 -8.83
N ASN A 201 19.92 -16.73 -9.37
CA ASN A 201 20.61 -17.85 -10.00
C ASN A 201 21.19 -17.47 -11.38
N GLN A 202 21.99 -18.36 -11.97
CA GLN A 202 22.56 -18.23 -13.30
C GLN A 202 21.49 -17.97 -14.40
N ASP A 203 20.29 -18.51 -14.22
CA ASP A 203 19.12 -18.31 -15.11
C ASP A 203 18.36 -16.98 -14.89
N ASN A 204 18.91 -16.03 -14.12
CA ASN A 204 18.25 -14.76 -13.74
C ASN A 204 16.96 -14.91 -12.93
N VAL A 205 16.78 -16.05 -12.24
CA VAL A 205 15.63 -16.28 -11.34
C VAL A 205 16.00 -15.83 -9.93
N GLU A 206 15.21 -14.94 -9.32
CA GLU A 206 15.36 -14.54 -7.91
C GLU A 206 15.01 -15.71 -6.99
N LEU A 207 15.81 -15.97 -5.96
CA LEU A 207 15.71 -17.09 -5.02
C LEU A 207 15.53 -16.57 -3.58
N ASP A 208 14.69 -17.25 -2.81
CA ASP A 208 14.46 -16.98 -1.39
C ASP A 208 15.61 -17.50 -0.52
N SER A 209 15.52 -17.32 0.80
CA SER A 209 16.54 -17.81 1.74
C SER A 209 16.68 -19.34 1.78
N GLU A 210 15.78 -20.08 1.15
CA GLU A 210 15.73 -21.54 1.11
C GLU A 210 16.07 -22.10 -0.29
N GLY A 211 16.35 -21.24 -1.27
CA GLY A 211 16.73 -21.64 -2.63
C GLY A 211 15.56 -21.86 -3.58
N ASN A 212 14.35 -21.42 -3.21
CA ASN A 212 13.17 -21.48 -4.08
C ASN A 212 13.01 -20.18 -4.89
N PRO A 213 12.50 -20.24 -6.13
CA PRO A 213 12.24 -19.05 -6.92
C PRO A 213 11.24 -18.10 -6.23
N ILE A 214 11.66 -16.87 -5.93
CA ILE A 214 10.82 -15.79 -5.41
C ILE A 214 9.81 -15.41 -6.49
N LYS A 215 8.55 -15.76 -6.27
CA LYS A 215 7.43 -15.22 -7.04
C LYS A 215 7.30 -13.74 -6.68
N THR A 216 7.56 -12.87 -7.65
CA THR A 216 7.64 -11.41 -7.43
C THR A 216 6.31 -10.89 -6.90
N GLY A 217 6.32 -10.28 -5.72
CA GLY A 217 5.13 -9.73 -5.07
C GLY A 217 4.35 -8.72 -5.94
N ALA A 218 3.14 -8.38 -5.50
CA ALA A 218 2.21 -7.54 -6.25
C ALA A 218 2.82 -6.20 -6.69
N THR A 219 3.25 -6.10 -7.95
CA THR A 219 3.73 -4.83 -8.49
C THR A 219 2.53 -3.95 -8.79
N LEU A 220 2.53 -2.68 -8.35
CA LEU A 220 1.48 -1.69 -8.68
C LEU A 220 1.16 -1.66 -10.19
N ARG A 221 2.16 -1.95 -11.03
CA ARG A 221 2.03 -2.14 -12.48
C ARG A 221 1.11 -3.30 -12.87
N ARG A 222 1.19 -4.45 -12.20
CA ARG A 222 0.32 -5.61 -12.45
C ARG A 222 -1.13 -5.28 -12.08
N LEU A 223 -1.31 -4.62 -10.95
CA LEU A 223 -2.62 -4.16 -10.46
C LEU A 223 -3.27 -3.14 -11.42
N MET A 224 -2.49 -2.16 -11.92
CA MET A 224 -2.94 -1.26 -12.99
C MET A 224 -3.20 -1.99 -14.32
N THR A 225 -2.48 -3.08 -14.61
CA THR A 225 -2.70 -3.88 -15.81
C THR A 225 -4.04 -4.62 -15.77
N LEU A 226 -4.44 -5.14 -14.61
CA LEU A 226 -5.77 -5.71 -14.39
C LEU A 226 -6.88 -4.66 -14.50
N ALA A 227 -6.63 -3.43 -14.04
CA ALA A 227 -7.60 -2.33 -14.08
C ALA A 227 -7.73 -1.65 -15.47
N LYS A 228 -6.88 -1.99 -16.46
CA LYS A 228 -6.87 -1.36 -17.80
C LYS A 228 -8.25 -1.17 -18.43
N PRO A 229 -9.17 -2.15 -18.40
CA PRO A 229 -10.46 -2.03 -19.06
C PRO A 229 -11.40 -1.02 -18.38
N GLU A 230 -11.18 -0.72 -17.10
CA GLU A 230 -11.99 0.22 -16.33
C GLU A 230 -11.36 1.63 -16.28
N LEU A 231 -10.15 1.82 -16.83
CA LEU A 231 -9.48 3.13 -16.93
C LEU A 231 -10.34 4.27 -17.51
N PRO A 232 -11.15 4.08 -18.59
CA PRO A 232 -11.98 5.18 -19.08
C PRO A 232 -13.04 5.62 -18.04
N LEU A 233 -13.61 4.67 -17.30
CA LEU A 233 -14.56 4.95 -16.22
C LEU A 233 -13.86 5.71 -15.08
N ILE A 234 -12.68 5.22 -14.65
CA ILE A 234 -11.85 5.88 -13.64
C ILE A 234 -11.50 7.32 -14.08
N GLY A 235 -11.19 7.54 -15.36
CA GLY A 235 -10.92 8.86 -15.93
C GLY A 235 -12.08 9.84 -15.76
N VAL A 236 -13.32 9.39 -16.05
CA VAL A 236 -14.53 10.19 -15.81
C VAL A 236 -14.71 10.48 -14.31
N GLY A 237 -14.49 9.48 -13.45
CA GLY A 237 -14.54 9.64 -12.00
C GLY A 237 -13.55 10.70 -11.49
N CYS A 238 -12.31 10.68 -11.99
CA CYS A 238 -11.28 11.68 -11.68
C CYS A 238 -11.68 13.10 -12.12
N PHE A 239 -12.30 13.25 -13.28
CA PHE A 239 -12.80 14.55 -13.73
C PHE A 239 -13.91 15.09 -12.82
N CYS A 240 -14.91 14.25 -12.48
CA CYS A 240 -15.95 14.62 -11.53
C CYS A 240 -15.39 14.91 -10.12
N LEU A 241 -14.33 14.21 -9.71
CA LEU A 241 -13.59 14.51 -8.48
C LEU A 241 -12.96 15.89 -8.51
N MET A 242 -12.30 16.29 -9.61
CA MET A 242 -11.74 17.63 -9.75
C MET A 242 -12.82 18.72 -9.65
N LEU A 243 -13.97 18.52 -10.30
CA LEU A 243 -15.12 19.43 -10.19
C LEU A 243 -15.67 19.53 -8.76
N THR A 244 -15.82 18.39 -8.09
CA THR A 244 -16.32 18.32 -6.71
C THR A 244 -15.35 19.02 -5.75
N SER A 245 -14.06 18.73 -5.86
CA SER A 245 -13.01 19.37 -5.03
C SER A 245 -12.93 20.87 -5.30
N GLY A 246 -13.00 21.31 -6.56
CA GLY A 246 -13.02 22.73 -6.92
C GLY A 246 -14.21 23.47 -6.30
N ALA A 247 -15.42 22.95 -6.44
CA ALA A 247 -16.61 23.53 -5.83
C ALA A 247 -16.54 23.53 -4.28
N GLY A 248 -15.97 22.48 -3.68
CA GLY A 248 -15.77 22.38 -2.24
C GLY A 248 -14.76 23.41 -1.67
N ILE A 249 -13.73 23.78 -2.44
CA ILE A 249 -12.73 24.79 -2.06
C ILE A 249 -13.29 26.22 -2.20
N ILE A 250 -14.25 26.44 -3.09
CA ILE A 250 -14.84 27.77 -3.30
C ILE A 250 -15.80 28.16 -2.17
N ALA A 251 -16.43 27.18 -1.51
CA ALA A 251 -17.48 27.44 -0.51
C ALA A 251 -17.08 28.33 0.68
N PRO A 252 -15.92 28.15 1.36
CA PRO A 252 -15.54 28.99 2.49
C PRO A 252 -15.41 30.48 2.14
N TYR A 253 -14.94 30.80 0.93
CA TYR A 253 -14.87 32.18 0.45
C TYR A 253 -16.26 32.85 0.38
N PHE A 254 -17.24 32.13 -0.17
CA PHE A 254 -18.62 32.63 -0.22
C PHE A 254 -19.27 32.70 1.16
N PHE A 255 -18.90 31.83 2.11
CA PHE A 255 -19.33 31.98 3.50
C PHE A 255 -18.87 33.32 4.11
N GLY A 256 -17.62 33.74 3.88
CA GLY A 256 -17.18 35.06 4.30
C GLY A 256 -17.96 36.18 3.62
N GLN A 257 -18.21 36.07 2.31
CA GLN A 257 -19.05 37.04 1.60
C GLN A 257 -20.48 37.11 2.15
N VAL A 258 -21.04 35.99 2.62
CA VAL A 258 -22.37 35.97 3.27
C VAL A 258 -22.32 36.78 4.57
N VAL A 259 -21.26 36.63 5.37
CA VAL A 259 -21.07 37.40 6.61
C VAL A 259 -20.95 38.90 6.31
N ASP A 260 -20.19 39.29 5.30
CA ASP A 260 -20.07 40.71 4.90
C ASP A 260 -21.37 41.25 4.28
N ALA A 261 -22.07 40.44 3.47
CA ALA A 261 -23.33 40.80 2.84
C ALA A 261 -24.46 40.99 3.87
N ALA A 262 -24.46 40.19 4.94
CA ALA A 262 -25.42 40.31 6.04
C ALA A 262 -25.31 41.65 6.78
N GLN A 263 -24.14 42.29 6.75
CA GLN A 263 -23.92 43.61 7.36
C GLN A 263 -24.30 44.78 6.43
N THR A 264 -24.47 44.54 5.12
CA THR A 264 -24.65 45.60 4.12
C THR A 264 -26.08 45.70 3.58
N SER A 265 -26.65 44.63 3.01
CA SER A 265 -28.02 44.66 2.46
C SER A 265 -28.62 43.28 2.23
N MET A 266 -29.95 43.18 2.35
CA MET A 266 -30.70 41.94 2.08
C MET A 266 -30.58 41.49 0.61
N ALA A 267 -30.46 42.43 -0.32
CA ALA A 267 -30.30 42.11 -1.75
C ALA A 267 -28.94 41.47 -2.04
N ALA A 268 -27.85 42.00 -1.47
CA ALA A 268 -26.52 41.39 -1.57
C ALA A 268 -26.50 40.01 -0.94
N LEU A 269 -27.11 39.86 0.25
CA LEU A 269 -27.21 38.58 0.94
C LEU A 269 -27.93 37.52 0.10
N ASN A 270 -29.11 37.85 -0.43
CA ASN A 270 -29.89 36.94 -1.29
C ASN A 270 -29.09 36.51 -2.52
N ARG A 271 -28.40 37.45 -3.18
CA ARG A 271 -27.57 37.15 -4.35
C ARG A 271 -26.44 36.17 -4.00
N THR A 272 -25.72 36.42 -2.90
CA THR A 272 -24.60 35.56 -2.47
C THR A 272 -25.09 34.16 -2.09
N ILE A 273 -26.22 34.05 -1.40
CA ILE A 273 -26.82 32.77 -1.02
C ILE A 273 -27.27 31.98 -2.26
N ILE A 274 -27.89 32.63 -3.25
CA ILE A 274 -28.29 31.96 -4.50
C ILE A 274 -27.07 31.41 -5.26
N ILE A 275 -25.99 32.19 -5.34
CA ILE A 275 -24.74 31.74 -5.98
C ILE A 275 -24.16 30.53 -5.22
N LEU A 276 -24.10 30.61 -3.89
CA LEU A 276 -23.63 29.52 -3.04
C LEU A 276 -24.48 28.25 -3.21
N PHE A 277 -25.81 28.40 -3.28
CA PHE A 277 -26.72 27.28 -3.53
C PHE A 277 -26.46 26.62 -4.88
N LEU A 278 -26.29 27.40 -5.95
CA LEU A 278 -25.95 26.86 -7.28
C LEU A 278 -24.61 26.11 -7.28
N ILE A 279 -23.60 26.64 -6.57
CA ILE A 279 -22.31 25.95 -6.41
C ILE A 279 -22.51 24.62 -5.68
N TYR A 280 -23.34 24.57 -4.64
CA TYR A 280 -23.65 23.32 -3.94
C TYR A 280 -24.48 22.33 -4.78
N CYS A 281 -25.37 22.80 -5.66
CA CYS A 281 -26.02 21.93 -6.63
C CYS A 281 -25.01 21.28 -7.57
N VAL A 282 -24.05 22.06 -8.11
CA VAL A 282 -22.96 21.52 -8.94
C VAL A 282 -22.10 20.54 -8.14
N TYR A 283 -21.75 20.87 -6.90
CA TYR A 283 -21.01 20.00 -5.99
C TYR A 283 -21.74 18.66 -5.76
N GLY A 284 -23.05 18.70 -5.50
CA GLY A 284 -23.87 17.51 -5.27
C GLY A 284 -23.97 16.62 -6.51
N VAL A 285 -24.24 17.20 -7.68
CA VAL A 285 -24.35 16.46 -8.95
C VAL A 285 -22.99 15.85 -9.33
N ALA A 286 -21.91 16.63 -9.30
CA ALA A 286 -20.57 16.13 -9.57
C ALA A 286 -20.15 15.06 -8.55
N GLY A 287 -20.49 15.25 -7.28
CA GLY A 287 -20.24 14.32 -6.19
C GLY A 287 -20.97 12.98 -6.38
N PHE A 288 -22.22 13.01 -6.85
CA PHE A 288 -23.00 11.83 -7.20
C PHE A 288 -22.32 11.03 -8.33
N PHE A 289 -22.04 11.68 -9.47
CA PHE A 289 -21.41 11.00 -10.60
C PHE A 289 -20.03 10.46 -10.25
N ARG A 290 -19.22 11.24 -9.52
CA ARG A 290 -17.93 10.80 -8.99
C ARG A 290 -18.08 9.52 -8.18
N ALA A 291 -18.97 9.51 -7.18
CA ALA A 291 -19.15 8.36 -6.29
C ALA A 291 -19.65 7.13 -7.06
N TRP A 292 -20.67 7.31 -7.90
CA TRP A 292 -21.25 6.21 -8.68
C TRP A 292 -20.25 5.59 -9.65
N VAL A 293 -19.49 6.41 -10.39
CA VAL A 293 -18.52 5.94 -11.38
C VAL A 293 -17.37 5.17 -10.73
N PHE A 294 -16.82 5.67 -9.61
CA PHE A 294 -15.77 4.94 -8.88
C PHE A 294 -16.29 3.62 -8.31
N GLU A 295 -17.50 3.62 -7.72
CA GLU A 295 -18.09 2.41 -7.16
C GLU A 295 -18.35 1.36 -8.26
N LEU A 296 -18.92 1.78 -9.39
CA LEU A 296 -19.19 0.88 -10.53
C LEU A 296 -17.88 0.29 -11.12
N ALA A 297 -16.85 1.12 -11.29
CA ALA A 297 -15.54 0.65 -11.75
C ALA A 297 -14.94 -0.39 -10.78
N GLY A 298 -15.05 -0.13 -9.47
CA GLY A 298 -14.62 -1.04 -8.42
C GLY A 298 -15.34 -2.39 -8.47
N GLN A 299 -16.67 -2.39 -8.53
CA GLN A 299 -17.47 -3.62 -8.58
C GLN A 299 -17.19 -4.45 -9.84
N ARG A 300 -17.02 -3.81 -11.00
CA ARG A 300 -16.65 -4.51 -12.25
C ARG A 300 -15.28 -5.17 -12.15
N LEU A 301 -14.32 -4.47 -11.55
CA LEU A 301 -12.98 -5.01 -11.34
C LEU A 301 -13.00 -6.21 -10.38
N VAL A 302 -13.71 -6.11 -9.26
CA VAL A 302 -13.84 -7.21 -8.29
C VAL A 302 -14.51 -8.43 -8.93
N ALA A 303 -15.60 -8.23 -9.67
CA ALA A 303 -16.28 -9.31 -10.36
C ALA A 303 -15.33 -10.05 -11.31
N ARG A 304 -14.57 -9.31 -12.12
CA ARG A 304 -13.55 -9.87 -13.03
C ARG A 304 -12.48 -10.65 -12.28
N ILE A 305 -11.93 -10.05 -11.21
CA ILE A 305 -10.92 -10.70 -10.38
C ILE A 305 -11.45 -11.99 -9.77
N ARG A 306 -12.68 -12.01 -9.25
CA ARG A 306 -13.30 -13.20 -8.65
C ARG A 306 -13.50 -14.31 -9.67
N VAL A 307 -13.97 -14.00 -10.88
CA VAL A 307 -14.10 -15.00 -11.94
C VAL A 307 -12.73 -15.59 -12.28
N GLN A 308 -11.73 -14.74 -12.51
CA GLN A 308 -10.38 -15.21 -12.84
C GLN A 308 -9.78 -16.05 -11.71
N LEU A 309 -9.82 -15.56 -10.46
CA LEU A 309 -9.28 -16.27 -9.31
C LEU A 309 -9.97 -17.62 -9.11
N PHE A 310 -11.30 -17.67 -9.25
CA PHE A 310 -12.04 -18.92 -9.17
C PHE A 310 -11.62 -19.90 -10.28
N THR A 311 -11.50 -19.43 -11.53
CA THR A 311 -10.99 -20.25 -12.64
C THR A 311 -9.60 -20.82 -12.34
N PHE A 312 -8.66 -20.00 -11.88
CA PHE A 312 -7.32 -20.45 -11.53
C PHE A 312 -7.32 -21.49 -10.40
N ILE A 313 -8.11 -21.26 -9.33
CA ILE A 313 -8.25 -22.21 -8.22
C ILE A 313 -8.79 -23.54 -8.73
N THR A 314 -9.84 -23.54 -9.56
CA THR A 314 -10.43 -24.79 -10.09
C THR A 314 -9.52 -25.59 -11.01
N GLN A 315 -8.48 -24.97 -11.55
CA GLN A 315 -7.51 -25.62 -12.44
C GLN A 315 -6.27 -26.15 -11.68
N GLN A 316 -6.17 -25.92 -10.37
CA GLN A 316 -5.06 -26.44 -9.56
C GLN A 316 -5.18 -27.94 -9.28
N ASP A 317 -4.05 -28.57 -9.01
CA ASP A 317 -3.96 -30.00 -8.69
C ASP A 317 -4.54 -30.33 -7.30
N ILE A 318 -4.88 -31.59 -7.08
CA ILE A 318 -5.37 -32.05 -5.77
C ILE A 318 -4.36 -31.79 -4.64
N GLU A 319 -3.06 -31.85 -4.93
CA GLU A 319 -1.99 -31.52 -3.98
C GLU A 319 -2.13 -30.10 -3.41
N PHE A 320 -2.52 -29.13 -4.24
CA PHE A 320 -2.75 -27.76 -3.79
C PHE A 320 -3.87 -27.71 -2.74
N PHE A 321 -4.94 -28.47 -2.94
CA PHE A 321 -6.07 -28.54 -2.02
C PHE A 321 -5.79 -29.34 -0.74
N ASP A 322 -4.82 -30.25 -0.77
CA ASP A 322 -4.38 -31.00 0.43
C ASP A 322 -3.60 -30.10 1.41
N VAL A 323 -2.86 -29.11 0.89
CA VAL A 323 -2.02 -28.21 1.69
C VAL A 323 -2.74 -26.90 2.03
N THR A 324 -3.61 -26.41 1.14
CA THR A 324 -4.34 -25.14 1.35
C THR A 324 -5.71 -25.35 1.96
N ARG A 325 -5.99 -24.65 3.06
CA ARG A 325 -7.29 -24.76 3.73
C ARG A 325 -8.39 -24.10 2.88
N THR A 326 -9.53 -24.77 2.70
CA THR A 326 -10.68 -24.22 1.96
C THR A 326 -11.17 -22.86 2.51
N GLY A 327 -11.10 -22.67 3.83
CA GLY A 327 -11.44 -21.40 4.48
C GLY A 327 -10.53 -20.24 4.07
N GLU A 328 -9.25 -20.51 3.81
CA GLU A 328 -8.31 -19.51 3.31
C GLU A 328 -8.64 -19.09 1.87
N LEU A 329 -8.92 -20.06 0.99
CA LEU A 329 -9.34 -19.78 -0.40
C LEU A 329 -10.64 -18.97 -0.46
N THR A 330 -11.58 -19.30 0.43
CA THR A 330 -12.86 -18.57 0.54
C THR A 330 -12.64 -17.14 1.03
N ASN A 331 -11.75 -16.93 2.01
CA ASN A 331 -11.37 -15.60 2.49
C ASN A 331 -10.65 -14.78 1.40
N ARG A 332 -9.79 -15.42 0.60
CA ARG A 332 -9.14 -14.74 -0.53
C ARG A 332 -10.16 -14.32 -1.59
N LEU A 333 -11.10 -15.18 -1.95
CA LEU A 333 -12.14 -14.90 -2.95
C LEU A 333 -13.13 -13.80 -2.49
N SER A 334 -13.45 -13.76 -1.21
CA SER A 334 -14.41 -12.79 -0.64
C SER A 334 -13.76 -11.50 -0.15
N SER A 335 -12.90 -11.59 0.86
CA SER A 335 -12.31 -10.46 1.59
C SER A 335 -11.15 -9.81 0.84
N ASP A 336 -10.15 -10.58 0.39
CA ASP A 336 -8.95 -9.98 -0.22
C ASP A 336 -9.28 -9.27 -1.54
N THR A 337 -10.19 -9.83 -2.35
CA THR A 337 -10.68 -9.15 -3.57
C THR A 337 -11.37 -7.83 -3.26
N GLN A 338 -12.09 -7.73 -2.14
CA GLN A 338 -12.79 -6.52 -1.72
C GLN A 338 -11.82 -5.46 -1.16
N VAL A 339 -10.78 -5.86 -0.45
CA VAL A 339 -9.73 -4.93 0.00
C VAL A 339 -9.00 -4.29 -1.19
N ILE A 340 -8.76 -5.06 -2.26
CA ILE A 340 -8.15 -4.56 -3.50
C ILE A 340 -9.02 -3.49 -4.19
N GLN A 341 -10.35 -3.65 -4.15
CA GLN A 341 -11.30 -2.66 -4.66
C GLN A 341 -11.03 -1.27 -4.06
N SER A 342 -10.97 -1.21 -2.73
CA SER A 342 -10.84 0.03 -1.97
C SER A 342 -9.57 0.81 -2.29
N ALA A 343 -8.46 0.12 -2.57
CA ALA A 343 -7.20 0.78 -2.90
C ALA A 343 -7.05 1.23 -4.36
N ILE A 344 -7.79 0.64 -5.29
CA ILE A 344 -7.74 1.07 -6.71
C ILE A 344 -8.58 2.33 -6.90
N THR A 345 -9.65 2.48 -6.13
CA THR A 345 -10.49 3.68 -6.13
C THR A 345 -9.88 4.84 -5.37
N VAL A 346 -8.93 4.60 -4.45
CA VAL A 346 -8.34 5.63 -3.60
C VAL A 346 -6.83 5.54 -3.62
N SER A 347 -6.18 6.49 -4.30
CA SER A 347 -4.72 6.47 -4.50
C SER A 347 -3.97 7.53 -3.71
N LEU A 348 -2.99 7.00 -2.95
CA LEU A 348 -1.57 7.36 -2.95
C LEU A 348 -1.12 8.78 -2.59
N LEU A 349 -1.48 9.27 -1.41
CA LEU A 349 -0.66 10.27 -0.73
C LEU A 349 -0.57 9.93 0.77
N LEU A 350 0.63 10.07 1.34
CA LEU A 350 0.98 9.97 2.77
C LEU A 350 1.46 8.64 3.35
N TYR A 351 2.65 8.26 2.90
CA TYR A 351 3.66 7.59 3.73
C TYR A 351 4.05 8.37 5.01
N TYR A 352 3.68 9.65 5.13
CA TYR A 352 4.21 10.57 6.15
C TYR A 352 3.53 10.51 7.53
N SER A 353 2.23 10.22 7.63
CA SER A 353 1.54 10.22 8.94
C SER A 353 1.93 9.03 9.83
N ASN A 354 2.19 7.87 9.21
CA ASN A 354 2.66 6.66 9.90
C ASN A 354 4.11 6.75 10.40
N VAL A 355 4.85 7.80 10.03
CA VAL A 355 6.23 8.03 10.49
C VAL A 355 6.27 8.77 11.82
N LEU A 356 5.28 9.61 12.10
CA LEU A 356 5.16 10.41 13.33
C LEU A 356 4.51 9.66 14.49
N THR A 357 3.70 8.63 14.22
CA THR A 357 3.23 7.70 15.27
C THR A 357 4.39 6.80 15.67
N GLY A 358 5.04 7.14 16.78
CA GLY A 358 6.34 6.61 17.19
C GLY A 358 6.49 5.10 17.05
N ASN A 359 7.71 4.65 16.70
CA ASN A 359 8.10 3.23 16.62
C ASN A 359 7.64 2.41 17.84
N TYR A 360 7.51 3.08 18.99
CA TYR A 360 6.92 2.54 20.21
C TYR A 360 5.46 2.07 20.03
N MET A 361 4.58 2.91 19.47
CA MET A 361 3.17 2.55 19.22
C MET A 361 3.04 1.39 18.23
N LYS A 362 3.89 1.36 17.20
CA LYS A 362 3.93 0.24 16.23
C LYS A 362 4.35 -1.07 16.89
N ARG A 363 5.39 -1.04 17.74
CA ARG A 363 5.82 -2.22 18.51
C ARG A 363 4.72 -2.72 19.44
N MET A 364 4.02 -1.81 20.13
CA MET A 364 2.90 -2.17 21.01
C MET A 364 1.71 -2.74 20.25
N ARG A 365 1.36 -2.18 19.08
CA ARG A 365 0.28 -2.73 18.23
C ARG A 365 0.62 -4.13 17.71
N LYS A 366 1.89 -4.37 17.37
CA LYS A 366 2.36 -5.71 17.00
C LYS A 366 2.25 -6.67 18.19
N ASP A 367 2.77 -6.28 19.35
CA ASP A 367 2.70 -7.09 20.58
C ASP A 367 1.25 -7.42 20.97
N PHE A 368 0.32 -6.47 20.81
CA PHE A 368 -1.12 -6.72 20.99
C PHE A 368 -1.67 -7.77 20.00
N GLN A 369 -1.30 -7.69 18.72
CA GLN A 369 -1.72 -8.68 17.72
C GLN A 369 -1.12 -10.06 17.95
N ASP A 370 0.17 -10.13 18.29
CA ASP A 370 0.85 -11.40 18.60
C ASP A 370 0.16 -12.08 19.81
N LYS A 371 -0.12 -11.33 20.89
CA LYS A 371 -0.86 -11.84 22.06
C LYS A 371 -2.30 -12.21 21.77
N LEU A 372 -2.95 -11.53 20.82
CA LEU A 372 -4.32 -11.87 20.39
C LEU A 372 -4.32 -13.15 19.53
N ALA A 373 -3.30 -13.36 18.70
CA ALA A 373 -3.11 -14.57 17.92
C ALA A 373 -2.88 -15.80 18.83
N ASP A 374 -2.06 -15.66 19.89
CA ASP A 374 -1.87 -16.71 20.91
C ASP A 374 -3.21 -17.20 21.49
N ALA A 375 -4.11 -16.27 21.84
CA ALA A 375 -5.45 -16.59 22.33
C ALA A 375 -6.34 -17.24 21.25
N GLY A 376 -6.20 -16.80 19.98
CA GLY A 376 -6.88 -17.39 18.84
C GLY A 376 -6.51 -18.86 18.63
N THR A 377 -5.22 -19.20 18.76
CA THR A 377 -4.72 -20.57 18.67
C THR A 377 -5.36 -21.48 19.71
N VAL A 378 -5.44 -21.04 20.98
CA VAL A 378 -6.11 -21.80 22.05
C VAL A 378 -7.58 -22.04 21.73
N ALA A 379 -8.28 -21.02 21.21
CA ALA A 379 -9.68 -21.15 20.81
C ALA A 379 -9.85 -22.13 19.65
N GLU A 380 -9.00 -22.05 18.62
CA GLU A 380 -9.05 -22.93 17.45
C GLU A 380 -8.79 -24.39 17.82
N GLU A 381 -7.78 -24.67 18.66
CA GLU A 381 -7.48 -26.01 19.16
C GLU A 381 -8.66 -26.59 19.95
N CYS A 382 -9.26 -25.80 20.85
CA CYS A 382 -10.36 -26.26 21.69
C CYS A 382 -11.65 -26.48 20.90
N ILE A 383 -11.98 -25.59 19.95
CA ILE A 383 -13.19 -25.70 19.13
C ILE A 383 -13.06 -26.85 18.13
N SER A 384 -11.90 -27.00 17.48
CA SER A 384 -11.65 -28.12 16.56
C SER A 384 -11.69 -29.47 17.29
N SER A 385 -11.26 -29.50 18.56
CA SER A 385 -11.23 -30.70 19.40
C SER A 385 -12.35 -30.75 20.45
N MET A 386 -13.51 -30.13 20.17
CA MET A 386 -14.59 -29.95 21.15
C MET A 386 -15.09 -31.28 21.75
N ARG A 387 -15.08 -32.37 20.97
CA ARG A 387 -15.46 -33.70 21.46
C ARG A 387 -14.52 -34.18 22.58
N THR A 388 -13.22 -33.94 22.45
CA THR A 388 -12.21 -34.29 23.48
C THR A 388 -12.43 -33.45 24.73
N VAL A 389 -12.65 -32.14 24.58
CA VAL A 389 -12.93 -31.25 25.72
C VAL A 389 -14.15 -31.73 26.51
N ARG A 390 -15.24 -32.10 25.82
CA ARG A 390 -16.46 -32.67 26.44
C ARG A 390 -16.19 -34.03 27.09
N ALA A 391 -15.44 -34.91 26.44
CA ALA A 391 -15.13 -36.25 26.96
C ALA A 391 -14.41 -36.20 28.31
N PHE A 392 -13.58 -35.18 28.52
CA PHE A 392 -12.84 -34.97 29.78
C PHE A 392 -13.50 -33.95 30.73
N ASN A 393 -14.72 -33.45 30.42
CA ASN A 393 -15.40 -32.39 31.19
C ASN A 393 -14.49 -31.17 31.46
N GLY A 394 -13.68 -30.82 30.45
CA GLY A 394 -12.60 -29.84 30.52
C GLY A 394 -13.02 -28.39 30.23
N GLU A 395 -14.31 -28.10 30.08
CA GLU A 395 -14.81 -26.80 29.61
C GLU A 395 -14.38 -25.64 30.52
N LYS A 396 -14.46 -25.84 31.85
CA LYS A 396 -14.03 -24.81 32.82
C LYS A 396 -12.55 -24.49 32.71
N LYS A 397 -11.71 -25.51 32.47
CA LYS A 397 -10.27 -25.34 32.31
C LYS A 397 -9.98 -24.55 31.03
N VAL A 398 -10.57 -24.95 29.91
CA VAL A 398 -10.41 -24.29 28.62
C VAL A 398 -10.83 -22.81 28.68
N VAL A 399 -11.96 -22.50 29.32
CA VAL A 399 -12.41 -21.11 29.50
C VAL A 399 -11.40 -20.32 30.33
N SER A 400 -10.86 -20.90 31.40
CA SER A 400 -9.83 -20.25 32.22
C SER A 400 -8.54 -20.02 31.44
N ASP A 401 -8.10 -20.98 30.63
CA ASP A 401 -6.88 -20.88 29.82
C ASP A 401 -7.04 -19.78 28.76
N TYR A 402 -8.17 -19.77 28.05
CA TYR A 402 -8.50 -18.70 27.09
C TYR A 402 -8.58 -17.32 27.77
N GLN A 403 -9.21 -17.23 28.94
CA GLN A 403 -9.29 -16.00 29.72
C GLN A 403 -7.89 -15.48 30.10
N ASN A 404 -6.99 -16.35 30.51
CA ASN A 404 -5.62 -15.99 30.86
C ASN A 404 -4.85 -15.42 29.66
N GLU A 405 -4.99 -16.01 28.46
CA GLU A 405 -4.35 -15.48 27.25
C GLU A 405 -4.96 -14.14 26.81
N ILE A 406 -6.29 -14.01 26.83
CA ILE A 406 -6.97 -12.75 26.51
C ILE A 406 -6.56 -11.63 27.47
N MET A 407 -6.37 -11.92 28.76
CA MET A 407 -5.96 -10.91 29.74
C MET A 407 -4.57 -10.33 29.45
N LYS A 408 -3.64 -11.12 28.86
CA LYS A 408 -2.33 -10.61 28.41
C LYS A 408 -2.51 -9.59 27.29
N SER A 409 -3.33 -9.91 26.29
CA SER A 409 -3.67 -8.99 25.19
C SER A 409 -4.37 -7.72 25.72
N TYR A 410 -5.31 -7.86 26.66
CA TYR A 410 -6.00 -6.74 27.30
C TYR A 410 -5.04 -5.79 28.05
N ALA A 411 -4.03 -6.31 28.74
CA ALA A 411 -3.05 -5.47 29.43
C ALA A 411 -2.25 -4.58 28.47
N VAL A 412 -1.90 -5.09 27.28
CA VAL A 412 -1.27 -4.30 26.22
C VAL A 412 -2.26 -3.29 25.63
N ALA A 413 -3.49 -3.73 25.35
CA ALA A 413 -4.57 -2.88 24.83
C ALA A 413 -4.86 -1.70 25.74
N LYS A 414 -4.90 -1.90 27.07
CA LYS A 414 -5.12 -0.84 28.06
C LYS A 414 -4.05 0.26 27.96
N LYS A 415 -2.78 -0.11 27.78
CA LYS A 415 -1.68 0.86 27.60
C LYS A 415 -1.80 1.61 26.26
N ILE A 416 -2.15 0.91 25.18
CA ILE A 416 -2.41 1.52 23.87
C ILE A 416 -3.58 2.51 23.96
N ALA A 417 -4.67 2.13 24.62
CA ALA A 417 -5.85 2.96 24.79
C ALA A 417 -5.51 4.25 25.55
N PHE A 418 -4.74 4.17 26.63
CA PHE A 418 -4.28 5.33 27.38
C PHE A 418 -3.42 6.27 26.53
N LEU A 419 -2.43 5.73 25.80
CA LEU A 419 -1.57 6.52 24.91
C LEU A 419 -2.34 7.17 23.77
N THR A 420 -3.31 6.44 23.19
CA THR A 420 -4.16 6.96 22.11
C THR A 420 -5.07 8.08 22.62
N GLY A 421 -5.64 7.92 23.82
CA GLY A 421 -6.42 8.96 24.48
C GLY A 421 -5.61 10.22 24.76
N LEU A 422 -4.41 10.09 25.31
CA LEU A 422 -3.50 11.21 25.58
C LEU A 422 -3.09 11.94 24.29
N PHE A 423 -2.77 11.18 23.23
CA PHE A 423 -2.44 11.73 21.93
C PHE A 423 -3.61 12.51 21.31
N ASN A 424 -4.81 11.94 21.30
CA ASN A 424 -6.01 12.61 20.77
C ASN A 424 -6.36 13.87 21.57
N GLY A 425 -6.22 13.83 22.90
CA GLY A 425 -6.44 14.99 23.76
C GLY A 425 -5.45 16.12 23.46
N TRP A 426 -4.15 15.82 23.38
CA TRP A 426 -3.12 16.80 23.02
C TRP A 426 -3.33 17.39 21.63
N LEU A 427 -3.65 16.54 20.63
CA LEU A 427 -3.93 16.97 19.27
C LEU A 427 -5.14 17.91 19.20
N SER A 428 -6.17 17.67 20.01
CA SER A 428 -7.35 18.53 20.08
C SER A 428 -7.01 19.89 20.69
N ILE A 429 -6.26 19.91 21.81
CA ILE A 429 -5.83 21.16 22.46
C ILE A 429 -4.96 21.99 21.52
N SER A 430 -4.03 21.37 20.80
CA SER A 430 -3.15 22.10 19.88
C SER A 430 -3.93 22.65 18.67
N ALA A 431 -4.87 21.87 18.11
CA ALA A 431 -5.69 22.30 16.99
C ALA A 431 -6.65 23.45 17.36
N PHE A 432 -7.41 23.32 18.44
CA PHE A 432 -8.29 24.39 18.92
C PHE A 432 -7.50 25.60 19.42
N GLY A 433 -6.35 25.38 20.07
CA GLY A 433 -5.45 26.45 20.47
C GLY A 433 -4.94 27.27 19.28
N ALA A 434 -4.57 26.62 18.18
CA ALA A 434 -4.18 27.31 16.95
C ALA A 434 -5.33 28.15 16.36
N ILE A 435 -6.56 27.62 16.35
CA ILE A 435 -7.76 28.36 15.90
C ILE A 435 -8.02 29.58 16.80
N CYS A 436 -7.90 29.42 18.13
CA CYS A 436 -8.06 30.52 19.08
C CYS A 436 -7.00 31.61 18.86
N LEU A 437 -5.74 31.23 18.63
CA LEU A 437 -4.67 32.19 18.33
C LEU A 437 -4.90 32.93 17.01
N ALA A 438 -5.31 32.19 15.97
CA ALA A 438 -5.67 32.78 14.68
C ALA A 438 -6.84 33.75 14.81
N MET A 439 -7.86 33.40 15.59
CA MET A 439 -9.02 34.25 15.85
C MET A 439 -8.65 35.48 16.69
N TRP A 440 -7.76 35.35 17.68
CA TRP A 440 -7.31 36.48 18.49
C TRP A 440 -6.54 37.51 17.66
N TYR A 441 -5.55 37.06 16.87
CA TYR A 441 -4.77 37.95 16.02
C TYR A 441 -5.59 38.50 14.84
N GLY A 442 -6.39 37.65 14.20
CA GLY A 442 -7.30 38.06 13.12
C GLY A 442 -8.37 39.04 13.61
N GLY A 443 -8.92 38.82 14.80
CA GLY A 443 -9.86 39.74 15.44
C GLY A 443 -9.23 41.09 15.75
N LYS A 444 -7.96 41.13 16.17
CA LYS A 444 -7.20 42.38 16.32
C LYS A 444 -7.08 43.13 14.98
N LEU A 445 -6.77 42.44 13.89
CA LEU A 445 -6.70 43.05 12.55
C LEU A 445 -8.05 43.57 12.04
N VAL A 446 -9.15 42.89 12.38
CA VAL A 446 -10.51 43.36 12.09
C VAL A 446 -10.83 44.61 12.92
N PHE A 447 -10.46 44.63 14.19
CA PHE A 447 -10.64 45.79 15.06
C PHE A 447 -9.86 47.02 14.58
N GLU A 448 -8.65 46.83 14.07
CA GLU A 448 -7.82 47.88 13.45
C GLU A 448 -8.31 48.31 12.05
N GLY A 449 -9.34 47.65 11.50
CA GLY A 449 -9.94 47.96 10.20
C GLY A 449 -9.13 47.44 9.00
N HIS A 450 -8.12 46.61 9.22
CA HIS A 450 -7.28 46.03 8.16
C HIS A 450 -7.95 44.84 7.44
N LEU A 451 -8.93 44.18 8.08
CA LEU A 451 -9.65 43.03 7.54
C LEU A 451 -11.15 43.15 7.79
N SER A 452 -11.96 42.66 6.85
CA SER A 452 -13.41 42.46 7.06
C SER A 452 -13.66 41.22 7.92
N VAL A 453 -14.79 41.21 8.65
CA VAL A 453 -15.26 40.04 9.41
C VAL A 453 -15.45 38.82 8.51
N GLY A 454 -15.91 39.00 7.27
CA GLY A 454 -16.10 37.92 6.31
C GLY A 454 -14.80 37.24 5.88
N ILE A 455 -13.76 38.01 5.51
CA ILE A 455 -12.43 37.45 5.18
C ILE A 455 -11.85 36.63 6.34
N LEU A 456 -11.95 37.12 7.59
CA LEU A 456 -11.51 36.35 8.76
C LEU A 456 -12.30 35.03 8.89
N THR A 457 -13.62 35.09 8.67
CA THR A 457 -14.48 33.91 8.70
C THR A 457 -14.08 32.89 7.65
N SER A 458 -13.87 33.31 6.40
CA SER A 458 -13.37 32.46 5.31
C SER A 458 -12.05 31.78 5.69
N PHE A 459 -11.11 32.54 6.24
CA PHE A 459 -9.80 32.03 6.66
C PHE A 459 -9.90 30.95 7.74
N LEU A 460 -10.76 31.14 8.75
CA LEU A 460 -10.97 30.15 9.81
C LEU A 460 -11.59 28.85 9.26
N VAL A 461 -12.59 28.96 8.38
CA VAL A 461 -13.21 27.79 7.74
C VAL A 461 -12.19 27.05 6.85
N TYR A 462 -11.37 27.79 6.08
CA TYR A 462 -10.28 27.17 5.31
C TYR A 462 -9.28 26.43 6.20
N THR A 463 -8.93 26.99 7.35
CA THR A 463 -7.99 26.37 8.30
C THR A 463 -8.50 25.02 8.80
N VAL A 464 -9.79 24.96 9.18
CA VAL A 464 -10.43 23.70 9.61
C VAL A 464 -10.49 22.69 8.46
N GLN A 465 -10.80 23.16 7.25
CA GLN A 465 -10.92 22.27 6.09
C GLN A 465 -9.58 21.68 5.65
N ILE A 466 -8.49 22.46 5.70
CA ILE A 466 -7.13 21.95 5.46
C ILE A 466 -6.77 20.88 6.49
N ALA A 467 -7.09 21.09 7.76
CA ALA A 467 -6.85 20.10 8.81
C ALA A 467 -7.64 18.80 8.57
N ALA A 468 -8.91 18.90 8.14
CA ALA A 468 -9.74 17.75 7.79
C ALA A 468 -9.16 16.98 6.59
N PHE A 469 -8.70 17.66 5.54
CA PHE A 469 -8.07 17.00 4.40
C PHE A 469 -6.78 16.30 4.79
N LEU A 470 -5.92 16.91 5.61
CA LEU A 470 -4.71 16.26 6.13
C LEU A 470 -5.03 14.98 6.92
N ALA A 471 -6.11 14.99 7.71
CA ALA A 471 -6.55 13.83 8.47
C ALA A 471 -7.04 12.70 7.55
N VAL A 472 -7.86 13.00 6.54
CA VAL A 472 -8.34 12.00 5.56
C VAL A 472 -7.18 11.38 4.81
N ILE A 473 -6.23 12.19 4.33
CA ILE A 473 -5.10 11.64 3.58
C ILE A 473 -4.25 10.68 4.46
N SER A 474 -4.21 10.87 5.79
CA SER A 474 -3.53 9.95 6.72
C SER A 474 -4.16 8.55 6.79
N THR A 475 -5.48 8.42 6.66
CA THR A 475 -6.15 7.11 6.75
C THR A 475 -5.96 6.28 5.48
N LEU A 476 -5.82 6.94 4.32
CA LEU A 476 -5.68 6.29 3.01
C LEU A 476 -4.46 5.36 2.90
N TYR A 477 -3.36 5.69 3.61
CA TYR A 477 -2.16 4.83 3.58
C TYR A 477 -2.42 3.45 4.17
N GLY A 478 -3.20 3.37 5.25
CA GLY A 478 -3.51 2.09 5.90
C GLY A 478 -4.28 1.17 4.95
N GLU A 479 -5.30 1.72 4.29
CA GLU A 479 -6.11 1.01 3.30
C GLU A 479 -5.28 0.58 2.08
N PHE A 480 -4.41 1.48 1.58
CA PHE A 480 -3.50 1.15 0.48
C PHE A 480 -2.56 0.00 0.83
N MET A 481 -1.91 0.03 2.00
CA MET A 481 -1.02 -1.05 2.44
C MET A 481 -1.75 -2.38 2.65
N GLN A 482 -2.97 -2.33 3.19
CA GLN A 482 -3.81 -3.52 3.34
C GLN A 482 -4.12 -4.15 1.98
N ALA A 483 -4.40 -3.34 0.97
CA ALA A 483 -4.65 -3.82 -0.38
C ALA A 483 -3.40 -4.32 -1.11
N VAL A 484 -2.24 -3.71 -0.88
CA VAL A 484 -0.98 -4.27 -1.37
C VAL A 484 -0.79 -5.69 -0.82
N GLY A 485 -0.96 -5.89 0.48
CA GLY A 485 -0.86 -7.23 1.09
C GLY A 485 -1.93 -8.22 0.60
N ALA A 486 -3.17 -7.78 0.40
CA ALA A 486 -4.22 -8.60 -0.20
C ALA A 486 -3.92 -8.97 -1.66
N SER A 487 -3.40 -8.01 -2.44
CA SER A 487 -3.02 -8.24 -3.82
C SER A 487 -1.85 -9.21 -3.95
N GLU A 488 -0.89 -9.20 -3.02
CA GLU A 488 0.22 -10.15 -3.00
C GLU A 488 -0.29 -11.58 -2.77
N ARG A 489 -1.14 -11.79 -1.77
CA ARG A 489 -1.79 -13.10 -1.54
C ARG A 489 -2.65 -13.54 -2.72
N MET A 490 -3.26 -12.62 -3.45
CA MET A 490 -4.02 -12.97 -4.64
C MET A 490 -3.10 -13.34 -5.81
N PHE A 491 -2.06 -12.55 -6.07
CA PHE A 491 -1.12 -12.80 -7.16
C PHE A 491 -0.30 -14.07 -6.96
N THR A 492 -0.01 -14.45 -5.71
CA THR A 492 0.62 -15.75 -5.43
C THR A 492 -0.18 -16.94 -5.98
N ILE A 493 -1.52 -16.86 -5.98
CA ILE A 493 -2.39 -17.89 -6.61
C ILE A 493 -2.40 -17.74 -8.12
N PHE A 494 -2.50 -16.51 -8.65
CA PHE A 494 -2.46 -16.27 -10.09
C PHE A 494 -1.18 -16.76 -10.77
N ASP A 495 -0.07 -16.74 -10.03
CA ASP A 495 1.25 -17.16 -10.50
C ASP A 495 1.55 -18.63 -10.17
N MET A 496 0.57 -19.39 -9.68
CA MET A 496 0.68 -20.84 -9.53
C MET A 496 0.28 -21.52 -10.84
N GLU A 497 1.27 -22.13 -11.49
CA GLU A 497 1.04 -23.06 -12.58
C GLU A 497 0.69 -24.44 -11.98
N PRO A 498 -0.38 -25.10 -12.44
CA PRO A 498 -0.69 -26.46 -12.02
C PRO A 498 0.43 -27.40 -12.49
N LYS A 499 0.87 -28.28 -11.59
CA LYS A 499 1.90 -29.29 -11.86
C LYS A 499 1.42 -30.36 -12.83
N MET A 500 0.12 -30.69 -12.84
CA MET A 500 -0.47 -31.64 -13.78
C MET A 500 -1.29 -30.91 -14.84
N VAL A 501 -0.60 -30.43 -15.88
CA VAL A 501 -1.26 -29.84 -17.05
C VAL A 501 -1.64 -30.96 -18.01
N ALA A 502 -2.91 -30.98 -18.45
CA ALA A 502 -3.32 -31.81 -19.59
C ALA A 502 -2.66 -31.26 -20.86
N ASP A 503 -1.57 -31.90 -21.30
CA ASP A 503 -0.83 -31.52 -22.49
C ASP A 503 -1.62 -31.87 -23.76
N LYS A 504 -2.45 -30.93 -24.21
CA LYS A 504 -3.30 -31.12 -25.40
C LYS A 504 -2.53 -31.26 -26.70
N GLU A 505 -1.29 -30.75 -26.78
CA GLU A 505 -0.49 -30.82 -28.01
C GLU A 505 0.16 -32.21 -28.18
N ASN A 506 0.49 -32.88 -27.07
CA ASN A 506 1.04 -34.25 -27.08
C ASN A 506 0.00 -35.35 -26.81
N CYS A 507 -1.29 -35.01 -26.70
CA CYS A 507 -2.35 -36.01 -26.60
C CYS A 507 -2.49 -36.78 -27.91
N VAL A 508 -1.97 -38.00 -27.93
CA VAL A 508 -2.22 -38.96 -29.02
C VAL A 508 -3.43 -39.79 -28.65
N GLU A 509 -4.52 -39.65 -29.41
CA GLU A 509 -5.69 -40.52 -29.28
C GLU A 509 -5.32 -41.89 -29.88
N PRO A 510 -5.23 -42.96 -29.08
CA PRO A 510 -4.77 -44.25 -29.58
C PRO A 510 -5.79 -44.83 -30.55
N SER A 511 -5.32 -45.25 -31.73
CA SER A 511 -6.17 -45.81 -32.80
C SER A 511 -6.82 -47.16 -32.44
N ASN A 512 -6.24 -47.88 -31.47
CA ASN A 512 -6.81 -49.06 -30.83
C ASN A 512 -6.74 -48.88 -29.31
N PHE A 513 -7.89 -48.60 -28.68
CA PHE A 513 -8.01 -48.56 -27.23
C PHE A 513 -8.15 -50.00 -26.69
N SER A 514 -7.14 -50.47 -25.98
CA SER A 514 -7.22 -51.70 -25.17
C SER A 514 -7.54 -51.33 -23.73
N PRO A 515 -8.53 -51.95 -23.06
CA PRO A 515 -8.91 -51.62 -21.68
C PRO A 515 -7.93 -52.19 -20.63
N LEU A 516 -6.74 -52.64 -21.04
CA LEU A 516 -5.73 -53.19 -20.14
C LEU A 516 -5.04 -52.05 -19.36
N ILE A 517 -5.17 -52.04 -18.03
CA ILE A 517 -4.51 -51.09 -17.13
C ILE A 517 -3.42 -51.86 -16.37
N GLU A 518 -2.18 -51.38 -16.47
CA GLU A 518 -1.01 -51.97 -15.83
C GLU A 518 -0.33 -50.92 -14.92
N PHE A 519 0.05 -51.33 -13.71
CA PHE A 519 0.80 -50.51 -12.76
C PHE A 519 2.19 -51.13 -12.61
N GLU A 520 3.24 -50.42 -13.03
CA GLU A 520 4.62 -50.90 -12.93
C GLU A 520 5.39 -50.10 -11.88
N ASN A 521 5.79 -50.75 -10.77
CA ASN A 521 6.66 -50.18 -9.72
C ASN A 521 6.22 -48.79 -9.23
N VAL A 522 4.92 -48.62 -8.96
CA VAL A 522 4.36 -47.32 -8.57
C VAL A 522 4.53 -47.08 -7.07
N PHE A 523 5.26 -46.02 -6.72
CA PHE A 523 5.40 -45.54 -5.35
C PHE A 523 4.70 -44.20 -5.19
N PHE A 524 3.89 -44.05 -4.16
CA PHE A 524 3.14 -42.82 -3.90
C PHE A 524 3.24 -42.40 -2.42
N THR A 525 3.44 -41.11 -2.21
CA THR A 525 3.44 -40.46 -0.90
C THR A 525 2.57 -39.23 -0.98
N TYR A 526 1.63 -39.09 -0.06
CA TYR A 526 0.81 -37.88 0.01
C TYR A 526 1.69 -36.66 0.35
N PRO A 527 1.58 -35.56 -0.40
CA PRO A 527 2.36 -34.34 -0.15
C PRO A 527 2.16 -33.75 1.26
N SER A 528 0.98 -33.96 1.85
CA SER A 528 0.67 -33.53 3.22
C SER A 528 1.46 -34.30 4.30
N ARG A 529 2.10 -35.43 3.96
CA ARG A 529 2.85 -36.31 4.89
C ARG A 529 4.06 -36.97 4.21
N LEU A 530 5.06 -36.17 3.85
CA LEU A 530 6.28 -36.64 3.17
C LEU A 530 7.08 -37.69 3.96
N ASP A 531 6.97 -37.70 5.28
CA ASP A 531 7.74 -38.59 6.16
C ASP A 531 7.20 -40.04 6.23
N TYR A 532 6.03 -40.31 5.65
CA TYR A 532 5.40 -41.64 5.68
C TYR A 532 5.16 -42.16 4.26
N GLN A 533 5.98 -43.11 3.81
CA GLN A 533 5.63 -43.90 2.63
C GLN A 533 4.40 -44.75 2.93
N VAL A 534 3.38 -44.67 2.06
CA VAL A 534 2.20 -45.56 2.14
C VAL A 534 2.58 -46.91 1.54
N LEU A 535 3.39 -47.69 2.26
CA LEU A 535 3.83 -49.02 1.82
C LEU A 535 2.76 -50.10 2.00
N LYS A 536 1.75 -49.83 2.84
CA LYS A 536 0.72 -50.81 3.19
C LYS A 536 -0.65 -50.15 3.17
N VAL A 537 -1.50 -50.62 2.28
CA VAL A 537 -2.92 -50.31 2.23
C VAL A 537 -3.65 -51.26 3.18
N VAL A 538 -4.60 -50.73 3.95
CA VAL A 538 -5.46 -51.50 4.85
C VAL A 538 -6.90 -51.24 4.46
N VAL A 539 -7.61 -52.27 4.03
CA VAL A 539 -9.04 -52.21 3.73
C VAL A 539 -9.81 -52.55 4.99
N ILE A 540 -10.69 -51.66 5.41
CA ILE A 540 -11.59 -51.88 6.55
C ILE A 540 -13.01 -52.04 6.00
N ASP A 541 -13.60 -53.22 6.21
CA ASP A 541 -15.02 -53.48 5.93
C ASP A 541 -15.76 -53.73 7.25
N LYS A 542 -16.86 -53.01 7.47
CA LYS A 542 -17.72 -53.11 8.66
C LYS A 542 -16.95 -53.05 10.01
N GLY A 543 -15.88 -52.27 10.06
CA GLY A 543 -15.10 -52.04 11.29
C GLY A 543 -14.04 -53.11 11.59
N VAL A 544 -13.77 -54.04 10.67
CA VAL A 544 -12.70 -55.03 10.78
C VAL A 544 -11.74 -54.88 9.60
N ILE A 545 -10.45 -55.12 9.82
CA ILE A 545 -9.45 -55.17 8.75
C ILE A 545 -9.76 -56.39 7.87
N ALA A 546 -10.24 -56.14 6.66
CA ALA A 546 -10.58 -57.15 5.68
C ALA A 546 -9.35 -57.60 4.87
N GLU A 547 -8.52 -56.64 4.45
CA GLU A 547 -7.35 -56.89 3.61
C GLU A 547 -6.21 -55.94 4.02
N GLN A 548 -4.96 -56.40 3.96
CA GLN A 548 -3.79 -55.58 4.20
C GLN A 548 -2.62 -56.06 3.34
N GLY A 549 -1.96 -55.15 2.64
CA GLY A 549 -0.83 -55.46 1.75
C GLY A 549 -0.36 -54.22 1.00
N THR A 550 0.61 -54.39 0.10
CA THR A 550 0.92 -53.36 -0.89
C THR A 550 -0.21 -53.21 -1.91
N HIS A 551 -0.22 -52.14 -2.70
CA HIS A 551 -1.20 -51.96 -3.77
C HIS A 551 -1.21 -53.17 -4.73
N ASP A 552 -0.03 -53.63 -5.15
CA ASP A 552 0.13 -54.75 -6.08
C ASP A 552 -0.38 -56.07 -5.50
N GLU A 553 -0.05 -56.35 -4.22
CA GLU A 553 -0.54 -57.52 -3.51
C GLU A 553 -2.08 -57.53 -3.48
N LEU A 554 -2.69 -56.39 -3.12
CA LEU A 554 -4.14 -56.28 -2.98
C LEU A 554 -4.91 -56.27 -4.31
N ILE A 555 -4.33 -55.77 -5.39
CA ILE A 555 -4.89 -55.93 -6.74
C ILE A 555 -4.84 -57.40 -7.18
N HIS A 556 -3.79 -58.13 -6.83
CA HIS A 556 -3.68 -59.56 -7.15
C HIS A 556 -4.67 -60.42 -6.35
N PHE A 557 -4.95 -60.06 -5.10
CA PHE A 557 -5.87 -60.81 -4.22
C PHE A 557 -7.34 -60.78 -4.67
N ASN A 558 -7.70 -60.02 -5.70
CA ASN A 558 -9.06 -59.95 -6.26
C ASN A 558 -10.15 -59.62 -5.22
N GLY A 559 -9.78 -58.84 -4.21
CA GLY A 559 -10.60 -58.54 -3.03
C GLY A 559 -11.50 -57.30 -3.13
N VAL A 560 -11.96 -56.82 -1.98
CA VAL A 560 -12.67 -55.56 -1.77
C VAL A 560 -11.84 -54.38 -2.28
N TYR A 561 -10.52 -54.37 -2.06
CA TYR A 561 -9.65 -53.30 -2.56
C TYR A 561 -9.77 -53.14 -4.08
N LYS A 562 -9.55 -54.24 -4.82
CA LYS A 562 -9.59 -54.24 -6.29
C LYS A 562 -10.94 -53.77 -6.81
N ARG A 563 -12.06 -54.20 -6.19
CA ARG A 563 -13.41 -53.74 -6.57
C ARG A 563 -13.60 -52.24 -6.36
N LEU A 564 -13.06 -51.66 -5.30
CA LEU A 564 -13.11 -50.21 -5.07
C LEU A 564 -12.28 -49.47 -6.11
N VAL A 565 -11.07 -49.95 -6.42
CA VAL A 565 -10.22 -49.37 -7.48
C VAL A 565 -10.92 -49.42 -8.83
N LEU A 566 -11.47 -50.58 -9.22
CA LEU A 566 -12.22 -50.74 -10.48
C LEU A 566 -13.44 -49.80 -10.54
N LYS A 567 -14.19 -49.68 -9.44
CA LYS A 567 -15.36 -48.80 -9.37
C LYS A 567 -14.99 -47.31 -9.45
N GLN A 568 -13.83 -46.93 -8.93
CA GLN A 568 -13.31 -45.57 -9.02
C GLN A 568 -12.83 -45.25 -10.45
N LEU A 569 -12.30 -46.24 -11.16
CA LEU A 569 -11.97 -46.15 -12.58
C LEU A 569 -13.24 -46.08 -13.46
N GLU A 570 -14.29 -46.85 -13.14
CA GLU A 570 -15.61 -46.77 -13.80
C GLU A 570 -16.28 -45.41 -13.58
N ALA A 571 -16.25 -44.87 -12.35
CA ALA A 571 -16.82 -43.56 -12.02
C ALA A 571 -16.07 -42.38 -12.66
N GLY A 572 -14.81 -42.58 -13.07
CA GLY A 572 -13.99 -41.62 -13.82
C GLY A 572 -14.36 -41.48 -15.30
N GLY A 573 -15.35 -42.25 -15.80
CA GLY A 573 -15.95 -42.07 -17.13
C GLY A 573 -15.35 -42.89 -18.28
N GLY A 574 -14.66 -44.00 -17.99
CA GLY A 574 -13.85 -44.70 -19.02
C GLY A 574 -14.24 -46.12 -19.46
N LEU A 575 -15.14 -46.85 -18.79
CA LEU A 575 -15.38 -48.27 -19.12
C LEU A 575 -16.88 -48.62 -19.10
N GLU A 576 -17.44 -48.92 -20.27
CA GLU A 576 -18.74 -49.59 -20.40
C GLU A 576 -18.65 -51.02 -19.83
N LYS A 577 -19.68 -51.40 -19.06
CA LYS A 577 -19.81 -52.72 -18.42
C LYS A 577 -19.58 -53.87 -19.41
N PRO A 578 -18.83 -54.92 -19.05
CA PRO A 578 -18.98 -56.20 -19.71
C PRO A 578 -20.36 -56.78 -19.37
N LEU A 579 -21.07 -57.25 -20.39
CA LEU A 579 -22.30 -58.03 -20.25
C LEU A 579 -21.99 -59.32 -19.47
N ASP A 580 -22.73 -59.55 -18.39
CA ASP A 580 -22.77 -60.85 -17.70
C ASP A 580 -23.36 -61.89 -18.65
N GLU A 581 -22.54 -62.85 -19.11
CA GLU A 581 -23.04 -64.15 -19.59
C GLU A 581 -23.26 -65.05 -18.38
N SER A 582 -24.48 -65.03 -17.85
CA SER A 582 -25.10 -66.19 -17.20
C SER A 582 -26.62 -66.10 -17.32
N ASP A 583 -27.12 -66.58 -18.46
CA ASP A 583 -28.38 -67.33 -18.62
C ASP A 583 -28.06 -68.59 -19.44
#